data_AF-A0A946VP04-F1
#
_entry.id   AF-A0A946VP04-F1
#
_cell.length_a   1.000
_cell.length_b   1.000
_cell.length_c   1.000
_cell.angle_alpha   90.00
_cell.angle_beta   90.00
_cell.angle_gamma   90.00
#
_symmetry.space_group_name_H-M   'P 1'
#
loop_
_entity.id
_entity.type
_entity.pdbx_description
1 polymer ?
#
loop_
_entity_poly.entity_id
_entity_poly.type
_entity_poly.pdbx_seq_one_letter_code
_entity_poly.pdbx_strand_id
1 'polypeptide(L)'
;MQRKRTLYWSLTALLVIAALTYALSPRPPLVETAKVQRSAMQVTIEEEGITRVRHRYVVSAPVAGYLHRIDKDVGEPVSAGEQMTILEPLPSDVLDPRRRAEAEARVAASRSALLSAEQQVAV
;
A
#
# COMPACT_ATOMS: atom_id res chain seq x y z
N MET A 1 17.83 50.14 -90.64
CA MET A 1 18.38 48.86 -90.13
C MET A 1 18.37 48.73 -88.59
N GLN A 2 17.86 49.69 -87.81
CA GLN A 2 17.93 49.64 -86.33
C GLN A 2 16.78 48.87 -85.62
N ARG A 3 15.57 48.80 -86.21
CA ARG A 3 14.39 48.11 -85.63
C ARG A 3 14.55 46.61 -85.43
N LYS A 4 15.27 45.91 -86.31
CA LYS A 4 15.52 44.47 -86.16
C LYS A 4 16.45 44.20 -84.97
N ARG A 5 17.45 45.07 -84.74
CA ARG A 5 18.40 44.95 -83.63
C ARG A 5 17.69 45.11 -82.29
N THR A 6 16.84 46.12 -82.13
CA THR A 6 16.06 46.32 -80.90
C THR A 6 15.11 45.16 -80.59
N LEU A 7 14.53 44.52 -81.61
CA LEU A 7 13.66 43.35 -81.42
C LEU A 7 14.44 42.12 -80.91
N TYR A 8 15.65 41.88 -81.44
CA TYR A 8 16.52 40.82 -80.93
C TYR A 8 16.94 41.09 -79.48
N TRP A 9 17.36 42.33 -79.16
CA TRP A 9 17.73 42.70 -77.79
C TRP A 9 16.56 42.58 -76.80
N SER A 10 15.33 42.95 -77.20
CA SER A 10 14.15 42.77 -76.35
C SER A 10 13.82 41.29 -76.12
N LEU A 11 13.96 40.44 -77.15
CA LEU A 11 13.71 39.01 -77.03
C LEU A 11 14.75 38.34 -76.11
N THR A 12 16.02 38.72 -76.25
CA THR A 12 17.09 38.26 -75.36
C THR A 12 16.85 38.71 -73.91
N ALA A 13 16.48 39.98 -73.69
CA ALA A 13 16.18 40.48 -72.35
C ALA A 13 15.00 39.73 -71.71
N LEU A 14 13.93 39.46 -72.48
CA LEU A 14 12.79 38.68 -72.01
C LEU A 14 13.19 37.25 -71.60
N LEU A 15 14.03 36.61 -72.42
CA LEU A 15 14.51 35.26 -72.18
C LEU A 15 15.39 35.19 -70.92
N VAL A 16 16.25 36.19 -70.72
CA VAL A 16 17.08 36.32 -69.51
C VAL A 16 16.21 36.53 -68.27
N ILE A 17 15.19 37.38 -68.35
CA ILE A 17 14.26 37.61 -67.24
C ILE A 17 13.50 36.33 -66.89
N ALA A 18 13.00 35.59 -67.89
CA ALA A 18 12.31 34.32 -67.68
C ALA A 18 13.21 33.23 -67.08
N ALA A 19 14.48 33.18 -67.47
CA ALA A 19 15.45 32.24 -66.91
C ALA A 19 15.79 32.58 -65.45
N LEU A 20 15.95 33.87 -65.12
CA LEU A 20 16.20 34.33 -63.76
C LEU A 20 15.02 34.02 -62.84
N THR A 21 13.79 34.32 -63.25
CA THR A 21 12.61 34.03 -62.43
C THR A 21 12.42 32.54 -62.16
N TYR A 22 12.76 31.67 -63.12
CA TYR A 22 12.75 30.23 -62.93
C TYR A 22 13.86 29.74 -61.98
N ALA A 23 15.08 30.22 -62.15
CA ALA A 23 16.24 29.81 -61.36
C ALA A 23 16.17 30.27 -59.89
N LEU A 24 15.61 31.45 -59.65
CA LEU A 24 15.41 32.03 -58.32
C LEU A 24 14.10 31.57 -57.65
N SER A 25 13.29 30.74 -58.34
CA SER A 25 12.07 30.22 -57.76
C SER A 25 12.41 29.25 -56.62
N PRO A 26 11.91 29.47 -55.39
CA PRO A 26 12.28 28.66 -54.24
C PRO A 26 11.75 27.23 -54.42
N ARG A 27 12.64 26.25 -54.32
CA ARG A 27 12.26 24.83 -54.28
C ARG A 27 11.83 24.48 -52.86
N PRO A 28 10.59 24.02 -52.64
CA PRO A 28 10.15 23.65 -51.31
C PRO A 28 10.95 22.44 -50.81
N PRO A 29 11.38 22.43 -49.54
CA PRO A 29 12.06 21.27 -48.96
C PRO A 29 11.08 20.09 -48.81
N LEU A 30 11.59 18.87 -48.97
CA LEU A 30 10.84 17.65 -48.69
C LEU A 30 10.64 17.53 -47.17
N VAL A 31 9.39 17.44 -46.73
CA VAL A 31 9.03 17.28 -45.32
C VAL A 31 8.16 16.03 -45.14
N GLU A 32 8.41 15.31 -44.06
CA GLU A 32 7.58 14.16 -43.67
C GLU A 32 6.35 14.67 -42.92
N THR A 33 5.16 14.24 -43.35
CA THR A 33 3.90 14.64 -42.75
C THR A 33 3.10 13.41 -42.36
N ALA A 34 2.38 13.51 -41.24
CA ALA A 34 1.48 12.48 -40.75
C ALA A 34 0.09 13.07 -40.51
N LYS A 35 -0.96 12.27 -40.74
CA LYS A 35 -2.34 12.67 -40.44
C LYS A 35 -2.57 12.57 -38.93
N VAL A 36 -2.98 13.66 -38.31
CA VAL A 36 -3.31 13.71 -36.88
C VAL A 36 -4.80 13.41 -36.69
N GLN A 37 -5.13 12.54 -35.75
CA GLN A 37 -6.51 12.23 -35.34
C GLN A 37 -6.65 12.39 -33.82
N ARG A 38 -7.82 12.86 -33.37
CA ARG A 38 -8.16 12.90 -31.94
C ARG A 38 -8.85 11.60 -31.54
N SER A 39 -8.31 10.92 -30.54
CA SER A 39 -8.88 9.71 -29.93
C SER A 39 -8.76 9.80 -28.40
N ALA A 40 -9.49 8.93 -27.70
CA ALA A 40 -9.34 8.81 -26.25
C ALA A 40 -7.92 8.34 -25.92
N MET A 41 -7.25 9.07 -25.03
CA MET A 41 -5.94 8.71 -24.48
C MET A 41 -6.16 8.24 -23.05
N GLN A 42 -5.77 7.00 -22.76
CA GLN A 42 -5.83 6.45 -21.41
C GLN A 42 -4.46 6.61 -20.75
N VAL A 43 -4.45 7.29 -19.61
CA VAL A 43 -3.29 7.36 -18.73
C VAL A 43 -3.57 6.45 -17.54
N THR A 44 -2.78 5.40 -17.40
CA THR A 44 -2.88 4.46 -16.28
C THR A 44 -1.75 4.74 -15.30
N ILE A 45 -2.07 4.70 -14.01
CA ILE A 45 -1.09 4.72 -12.92
C ILE A 45 -0.96 3.28 -12.44
N GLU A 46 0.25 2.73 -12.52
CA GLU A 46 0.56 1.38 -12.07
C GLU A 46 1.34 1.47 -10.76
N GLU A 47 0.79 0.88 -9.71
CA GLU A 47 1.34 0.90 -8.35
C GLU A 47 1.35 -0.52 -7.80
N GLU A 48 2.39 -0.84 -7.03
CA GLU A 48 2.48 -2.14 -6.37
C GLU A 48 1.60 -2.14 -5.11
N GLY A 49 0.65 -3.08 -5.06
CA GLY A 49 -0.25 -3.25 -3.93
C GLY A 49 0.01 -4.55 -3.20
N ILE A 50 0.13 -4.49 -1.87
CA ILE A 50 0.09 -5.68 -1.02
C ILE A 50 -1.29 -5.85 -0.38
N THR A 51 -1.79 -7.07 -0.35
CA THR A 51 -3.03 -7.40 0.36
C THR A 51 -2.72 -7.55 1.85
N ARG A 52 -3.51 -6.89 2.71
CA ARG A 52 -3.36 -6.97 4.17
C ARG A 52 -4.68 -7.38 4.81
N VAL A 53 -4.60 -8.35 5.73
CA VAL A 53 -5.72 -8.72 6.60
C VAL A 53 -5.99 -7.56 7.55
N ARG A 54 -7.21 -7.00 7.53
CA ARG A 54 -7.59 -5.84 8.36
C ARG A 54 -7.64 -6.18 9.85
N HIS A 55 -8.25 -7.32 10.19
CA HIS A 55 -8.51 -7.71 11.57
C HIS A 55 -7.90 -9.08 11.85
N ARG A 56 -6.60 -9.09 12.15
CA ARG A 56 -5.90 -10.28 12.60
C ARG A 56 -5.87 -10.28 14.13
N TYR A 57 -6.51 -11.27 14.73
CA TYR A 57 -6.49 -11.46 16.17
C TYR A 57 -5.56 -12.62 16.53
N VAL A 58 -4.88 -12.49 17.68
CA VAL A 58 -4.11 -13.57 18.28
C VAL A 58 -4.86 -13.99 19.53
N VAL A 59 -5.35 -15.23 19.55
CA VAL A 59 -5.97 -15.82 20.74
C VAL A 59 -4.85 -16.34 21.64
N SER A 60 -4.86 -15.93 22.91
CA SER A 60 -3.85 -16.32 23.90
C SER A 60 -4.52 -16.96 25.11
N ALA A 61 -3.79 -17.87 25.76
CA ALA A 61 -4.25 -18.48 27.01
C ALA A 61 -4.17 -17.45 28.15
N PRO A 62 -5.24 -17.25 28.95
CA PRO A 62 -5.24 -16.28 30.04
C PRO A 62 -4.40 -16.73 31.25
N VAL A 63 -4.17 -18.04 31.38
CA VAL A 63 -3.42 -18.66 32.48
C VAL A 63 -2.52 -19.77 31.95
N ALA A 64 -1.45 -20.08 32.68
CA ALA A 64 -0.60 -21.22 32.40
C ALA A 64 -1.33 -22.53 32.72
N GLY A 65 -1.21 -23.51 31.84
CA GLY A 65 -1.88 -24.80 31.93
C GLY A 65 -1.51 -25.71 30.76
N TYR A 66 -2.02 -26.94 30.78
CA TYR A 66 -1.92 -27.86 29.66
C TYR A 66 -3.08 -27.63 28.70
N LEU A 67 -2.76 -27.49 27.41
CA LEU A 67 -3.76 -27.27 26.37
C LEU A 67 -4.37 -28.61 25.94
N HIS A 68 -5.69 -28.72 25.96
CA HIS A 68 -6.36 -29.84 25.31
C HIS A 68 -6.22 -29.74 23.79
N ARG A 69 -6.42 -30.88 23.12
CA ARG A 69 -6.44 -30.94 21.65
C ARG A 69 -7.45 -29.92 21.12
N ILE A 70 -7.04 -29.15 20.11
CA ILE A 70 -7.92 -28.24 19.39
C ILE A 70 -8.68 -29.08 18.36
N ASP A 71 -10.02 -29.04 18.42
CA ASP A 71 -10.89 -29.79 17.52
C ASP A 71 -11.32 -28.99 16.27
N LYS A 72 -10.88 -27.74 16.14
CA LYS A 72 -11.09 -26.85 14.97
C LYS A 72 -10.02 -27.07 13.91
N ASP A 73 -10.44 -27.19 12.65
CA ASP A 73 -9.53 -27.20 11.50
C ASP A 73 -9.26 -25.80 10.93
N VAL A 74 -8.16 -25.70 10.17
CA VAL A 74 -7.76 -24.43 9.52
C VAL A 74 -8.77 -24.05 8.44
N GLY A 75 -9.28 -22.81 8.53
CA GLY A 75 -10.24 -22.26 7.57
C GLY A 75 -11.70 -22.36 8.03
N GLU A 76 -11.97 -23.02 9.16
CA GLU A 76 -13.28 -22.98 9.77
C GLU A 76 -13.63 -21.58 10.30
N PRO A 77 -14.88 -21.14 10.17
CA PRO A 77 -15.34 -19.90 10.77
C PRO A 77 -15.38 -20.01 12.30
N VAL A 78 -15.11 -18.90 12.98
CA VAL A 78 -15.17 -18.78 14.44
C VAL A 78 -16.00 -17.55 14.80
N SER A 79 -16.89 -17.70 15.77
CA SER A 79 -17.74 -16.61 16.30
C SER A 79 -17.16 -16.01 17.57
N ALA A 80 -17.52 -14.75 17.86
CA ALA A 80 -17.12 -14.12 19.11
C ALA A 80 -17.71 -14.88 20.32
N GLY A 81 -16.86 -15.20 21.30
CA GLY A 81 -17.25 -15.97 22.49
C GLY A 81 -17.30 -17.49 22.27
N GLU A 82 -16.99 -17.98 21.08
CA GLU A 82 -16.85 -19.41 20.83
C GLU A 82 -15.64 -19.98 21.59
N GLN A 83 -15.83 -21.12 22.26
CA GLN A 83 -14.77 -21.79 23.00
C GLN A 83 -13.81 -22.48 22.03
N MET A 84 -12.56 -22.01 21.98
CA MET A 84 -11.54 -22.57 21.08
C MET A 84 -10.96 -23.90 21.60
N THR A 85 -10.76 -24.02 22.91
CA THR A 85 -10.21 -25.22 23.58
C THR A 85 -10.35 -25.06 25.10
N ILE A 86 -10.00 -26.11 25.84
CA ILE A 86 -9.97 -26.15 27.31
C ILE A 86 -8.50 -26.17 27.76
N LEU A 87 -8.22 -25.42 28.83
CA LEU A 87 -6.93 -25.41 29.51
C LEU A 87 -7.07 -26.16 30.84
N GLU A 88 -6.29 -27.23 31.01
CA GLU A 88 -6.15 -27.91 32.29
C GLU A 88 -5.14 -27.13 33.15
N PRO A 89 -5.47 -26.71 34.38
CA PRO A 89 -4.55 -25.97 35.23
C PRO A 89 -3.27 -26.77 35.52
N LEU A 90 -2.17 -26.05 35.74
CA LEU A 90 -0.96 -26.69 36.26
C LEU A 90 -1.29 -27.36 37.61
N PRO A 91 -0.74 -28.57 37.87
CA PRO A 91 -0.91 -29.22 39.15
C PRO A 91 -0.40 -28.30 40.26
N SER A 92 -1.16 -28.22 41.34
CA SER A 92 -0.76 -27.47 42.52
C SER A 92 0.57 -28.00 43.05
N ASP A 93 1.49 -27.09 43.40
CA ASP A 93 2.70 -27.46 44.12
C ASP A 93 2.35 -28.23 45.41
N VAL A 94 3.18 -29.20 45.77
CA VAL A 94 3.00 -29.97 47.01
C VAL A 94 3.07 -29.00 48.19
N LEU A 95 1.98 -28.92 48.95
CA LEU A 95 1.92 -28.14 50.19
C LEU A 95 2.73 -28.86 51.28
N ASP A 96 4.04 -28.67 51.25
CA ASP A 96 4.88 -29.01 52.38
C ASP A 96 4.48 -28.14 53.61
N PRO A 97 4.77 -28.59 54.85
CA PRO A 97 4.40 -27.84 56.04
C PRO A 97 4.91 -26.38 56.08
N ARG A 98 6.06 -26.10 55.44
CA ARG A 98 6.65 -24.76 55.38
C ARG A 98 5.86 -23.86 54.42
N ARG A 99 5.55 -24.36 53.22
CA ARG A 99 4.75 -23.68 52.20
C ARG A 99 3.35 -23.38 52.70
N ARG A 100 2.74 -24.31 53.44
CA ARG A 100 1.44 -24.07 54.09
C ARG A 100 1.52 -22.92 55.10
N ALA A 101 2.53 -22.93 55.96
CA ALA A 101 2.76 -21.83 56.90
C ALA A 101 3.03 -20.49 56.19
N GLU A 102 3.82 -20.48 55.11
CA GLU A 102 4.07 -19.30 54.27
C GLU A 102 2.76 -18.75 53.66
N ALA A 103 1.89 -19.62 53.14
CA ALA A 103 0.62 -19.25 52.54
C ALA A 103 -0.37 -18.70 53.58
N GLU A 104 -0.48 -19.36 54.74
CA GLU A 104 -1.34 -18.93 55.85
C GLU A 104 -0.87 -17.59 56.42
N ALA A 105 0.45 -17.40 56.60
CA ALA A 105 1.03 -16.13 57.04
C ALA A 105 0.75 -14.99 56.04
N ARG A 106 0.84 -15.28 54.73
CA ARG A 106 0.51 -14.29 53.67
C ARG A 106 -0.95 -13.89 53.70
N VAL A 107 -1.88 -14.82 53.89
CA VAL A 107 -3.31 -14.52 54.04
C VAL A 107 -3.59 -13.69 55.29
N ALA A 108 -2.97 -14.04 56.42
CA ALA A 108 -3.10 -13.28 57.67
C ALA A 108 -2.62 -11.83 57.50
N ALA A 109 -1.44 -11.64 56.90
CA ALA A 109 -0.90 -10.30 56.63
C ALA A 109 -1.80 -9.46 55.72
N SER A 110 -2.31 -10.03 54.64
CA SER A 110 -3.24 -9.34 53.73
C SER A 110 -4.55 -8.94 54.42
N ARG A 111 -5.09 -9.79 55.31
CA ARG A 111 -6.28 -9.45 56.11
C ARG A 111 -6.01 -8.30 57.07
N SER A 112 -4.88 -8.30 57.77
CA SER A 112 -4.49 -7.20 58.66
C SER A 112 -4.33 -5.89 57.89
N ALA A 113 -3.75 -5.93 56.70
CA ALA A 113 -3.63 -4.76 55.83
C ALA A 113 -4.99 -4.22 55.38
N LEU A 114 -5.93 -5.10 55.01
CA LEU A 114 -7.30 -4.71 54.65
C LEU A 114 -8.01 -4.03 55.84
N LEU A 115 -7.98 -4.65 57.02
CA LEU A 115 -8.59 -4.08 58.23
C LEU A 115 -8.02 -2.70 58.57
N SER A 116 -6.71 -2.52 58.43
CA SER A 116 -6.05 -1.24 58.66
C SER A 116 -6.49 -0.18 57.64
N ALA A 117 -6.62 -0.55 56.37
CA ALA A 117 -7.10 0.35 55.32
C ALA A 117 -8.58 0.73 55.54
N GLU A 118 -9.43 -0.22 55.91
CA GLU A 118 -10.84 0.03 56.27
C GLU A 118 -10.95 1.00 57.45
N GLN A 119 -10.12 0.83 58.48
CA GLN A 119 -10.07 1.75 59.62
C GLN A 119 -9.59 3.15 59.23
N GLN A 120 -8.66 3.29 58.28
CA GLN A 120 -8.19 4.59 57.79
C GLN A 120 -9.24 5.34 56.97
N VAL A 121 -10.08 4.64 56.22
CA VAL A 121 -11.17 5.25 55.43
C VAL A 121 -12.38 5.64 56.30
N ALA A 122 -12.54 4.99 57.45
CA ALA A 122 -13.63 5.28 58.39
C ALA A 122 -13.37 6.49 59.32
N VAL A 123 -12.20 7.14 59.22
CA VAL A 123 -11.81 8.37 59.94
C VAL A 123 -11.91 9.58 59.01
#